data_AF-A0AB34YIA0-F1
#
_entry.id   AF-A0AB34YIA0-F1
#
_cell.length_a   1.000
_cell.length_b   1.000
_cell.length_c   1.000
_cell.angle_alpha   90.00
_cell.angle_beta   90.00
_cell.angle_gamma   90.00
#
_symmetry.space_group_name_H-M   'P 1'
#
loop_
_entity.id
_entity.type
_entity.pdbx_description
1 polymer ?
#
loop_
_entity_poly.entity_id
_entity_poly.type
_entity_poly.pdbx_seq_one_letter_code
_entity_poly.pdbx_strand_id
1 'polypeptide(L)' 'MKFVVFILGLVQILIGLLFIVDAPSLQRLVLGTLSFGLGSICFGISVIISQLDRIRASLKDSGLQ' A
#
# COMPACT_ATOMS: atom_id res chain seq x y z
N MET A 1 -4.68 -11.31 7.14
CA MET A 1 -5.10 -9.92 6.81
C MET A 1 -3.96 -9.07 6.23
N LYS A 2 -2.74 -9.08 6.79
CA LYS A 2 -1.59 -8.29 6.29
C LYS A 2 -1.26 -8.49 4.79
N PHE A 3 -1.26 -9.73 4.32
CA PHE A 3 -1.03 -10.05 2.90
C PHE A 3 -2.15 -9.57 1.98
N VAL A 4 -3.40 -9.57 2.45
CA VAL A 4 -4.55 -9.13 1.65
C VAL A 4 -4.46 -7.63 1.40
N VAL A 5 -4.14 -6.84 2.45
CA VAL A 5 -3.95 -5.38 2.32
C VAL A 5 -2.78 -5.05 1.40
N PHE A 6 -1.70 -5.83 1.48
CA PHE A 6 -0.54 -5.68 0.60
C PHE A 6 -0.89 -5.91 -0.88
N ILE A 7 -1.58 -7.02 -1.18
CA ILE A 7 -2.03 -7.36 -2.55
C ILE A 7 -3.00 -6.32 -3.08
N LEU A 8 -3.99 -5.91 -2.27
CA LEU A 8 -4.98 -4.89 -2.66
C LEU A 8 -4.32 -3.54 -2.93
N GLY A 9 -3.35 -3.12 -2.11
CA GLY A 9 -2.58 -1.91 -2.35
C GLY A 9 -1.79 -1.97 -3.66
N LEU A 10 -1.16 -3.11 -3.95
CA LEU A 10 -0.43 -3.34 -5.20
C LEU A 10 -1.34 -3.26 -6.44
N VAL A 11 -2.51 -3.89 -6.37
CA VAL A 11 -3.53 -3.83 -7.43
C VAL A 11 -4.04 -2.40 -7.61
N GLN A 12 -4.27 -1.67 -6.52
CA GLN A 12 -4.72 -0.27 -6.56
C GLN A 12 -3.70 0.66 -7.26
N ILE A 13 -2.40 0.43 -7.01
CA ILE A 13 -1.30 1.16 -7.67
C ILE A 13 -1.27 0.84 -9.16
N LEU A 14 -1.39 -0.44 -9.54
CA LEU A 14 -1.43 -0.88 -10.94
C LEU A 14 -2.61 -0.28 -11.71
N ILE A 15 -3.80 -0.30 -11.11
CA ILE A 15 -4.99 0.31 -11.71
C ILE A 15 -4.81 1.82 -11.83
N GLY A 16 -4.34 2.50 -10.78
CA GLY A 16 -4.07 3.94 -10.81
C GLY A 16 -3.09 4.31 -11.93
N LEU A 17 -2.03 3.53 -12.12
CA LEU A 17 -1.04 3.73 -13.17
C LEU A 17 -1.63 3.54 -14.57
N LEU A 18 -2.44 2.50 -14.78
CA LEU A 18 -3.17 2.28 -16.04
C LEU A 18 -4.06 3.47 -16.39
N PHE A 19 -4.79 4.01 -15.41
CA PHE A 19 -5.64 5.19 -15.60
C PHE A 19 -4.85 6.45 -15.89
N ILE A 20 -3.61 6.60 -15.37
CA ILE A 20 -2.75 7.75 -15.69
C ILE A 20 -2.22 7.65 -17.12
N VAL A 21 -1.78 6.47 -17.55
CA VAL A 21 -1.14 6.26 -18.88
C VAL A 21 -2.16 6.37 -20.01
N ASP A 22 -3.38 5.86 -19.82
CA ASP A 22 -4.40 5.77 -20.86
C ASP A 22 -5.45 6.90 -20.77
N ALA A 23 -5.27 7.92 -19.91
CA ALA A 23 -6.30 8.94 -19.70
C ALA A 23 -6.49 9.85 -20.93
N PRO A 24 -7.65 9.79 -21.64
CA PRO A 24 -7.95 10.73 -22.72
C PRO A 24 -8.44 12.09 -22.20
N SER A 25 -8.71 12.20 -20.90
CA SER A 25 -9.27 13.41 -20.26
C SER A 25 -8.58 13.75 -18.95
N LEU A 26 -8.44 15.05 -18.68
CA LEU A 26 -7.87 15.59 -17.44
C LEU A 26 -8.53 15.03 -16.18
N GLN A 27 -9.83 14.76 -16.23
CA GLN A 27 -10.58 14.24 -15.09
C GLN A 27 -10.19 12.78 -14.76
N ARG A 28 -9.98 11.94 -15.78
CA ARG A 28 -9.45 10.57 -15.59
C ARG A 28 -8.00 10.61 -15.10
N LEU A 29 -7.21 11.57 -15.60
CA LEU A 29 -5.84 11.75 -15.15
C LEU A 29 -5.80 12.03 -13.65
N VAL A 30 -6.57 13.03 -13.17
CA VAL A 30 -6.65 13.39 -11.74
C VAL A 30 -7.14 12.22 -10.88
N LEU A 31 -8.18 11.50 -11.32
CA LEU A 31 -8.67 10.30 -10.62
C LEU A 31 -7.60 9.20 -10.56
N GLY A 32 -6.84 8.99 -11.64
CA GLY A 32 -5.72 8.05 -11.70
C GLY A 32 -4.62 8.43 -10.72
N THR A 33 -4.20 9.70 -10.68
CA THR A 33 -3.16 10.18 -9.75
C THR A 33 -3.59 10.07 -8.30
N LEU A 34 -4.83 10.41 -7.98
CA LEU A 34 -5.38 10.28 -6.62
C LEU A 34 -5.43 8.81 -6.20
N SER A 35 -5.92 7.92 -7.06
CA SER A 35 -5.99 6.48 -6.79
C SER A 35 -4.60 5.87 -6.64
N PHE A 36 -3.64 6.28 -7.47
CA PHE A 36 -2.24 5.86 -7.37
C PHE A 36 -1.61 6.32 -6.04
N GLY A 37 -1.79 7.59 -5.68
CA GLY A 37 -1.30 8.15 -4.42
C GLY A 37 -1.89 7.44 -3.19
N LEU A 38 -3.20 7.21 -3.18
CA LEU A 38 -3.88 6.44 -2.13
C LEU A 38 -3.37 5.00 -2.05
N GLY A 39 -3.18 4.34 -3.19
CA GLY A 39 -2.61 2.99 -3.26
C GLY A 39 -1.20 2.92 -2.66
N SER A 40 -0.35 3.91 -2.96
CA SER A 40 1.01 4.03 -2.42
C SER A 40 1.02 4.22 -0.91
N ILE A 41 0.16 5.10 -0.38
CA ILE A 41 0.02 5.32 1.07
C ILE A 41 -0.45 4.03 1.76
N CYS A 42 -1.46 3.37 1.20
CA CYS A 42 -2.01 2.13 1.77
C CYS A 42 -0.95 1.01 1.80
N PHE A 43 -0.17 0.89 0.72
CA PHE A 43 0.95 -0.03 0.64
C PHE A 43 2.04 0.29 1.67
N GLY A 44 2.44 1.56 1.79
CA GLY A 44 3.43 2.02 2.76
C GLY A 44 3.02 1.71 4.20
N ILE A 45 1.78 2.02 4.58
CA ILE A 45 1.24 1.72 5.91
C ILE A 45 1.25 0.20 6.18
N SER A 46 0.87 -0.62 5.19
CA SER A 46 0.91 -2.08 5.33
C SER A 46 2.33 -2.61 5.60
N VAL A 47 3.35 -2.02 4.96
CA VAL A 47 4.75 -2.36 5.21
C VAL A 47 5.20 -1.91 6.61
N ILE A 48 4.85 -0.70 7.03
CA ILE A 48 5.18 -0.18 8.36
C ILE A 48 4.58 -1.07 9.45
N ILE A 49 3.29 -1.42 9.35
CA ILE A 49 2.63 -2.34 10.27
C ILE A 49 3.34 -3.71 10.26
N SER A 50 3.78 -4.16 9.08
CA SER A 50 4.52 -5.42 8.95
C SER A 50 5.84 -5.42 9.69
N GLN A 51 6.57 -4.31 9.65
CA GLN A 51 7.82 -4.14 10.38
C GLN A 51 7.58 -3.99 11.88
N LEU A 52 6.56 -3.23 12.28
CA LEU A 52 6.19 -3.04 13.69
C LEU A 52 5.83 -4.37 14.37
N ASP A 53 5.10 -5.23 13.66
CA ASP A 53 4.73 -6.55 14.13
C ASP A 53 5.95 -7.46 14.34
N ARG A 54 6.95 -7.39 13.44
CA ARG A 54 8.22 -8.10 13.60
C ARG A 54 9.02 -7.59 14.80
N ILE A 55 9.12 -6.27 14.98
CA ILE A 55 9.82 -5.67 16.12
C ILE A 55 9.12 -6.06 17.43
N ARG A 56 7.79 -6.03 17.46
CA ARG A 56 7.00 -6.44 18.62
C ARG A 56 7.20 -7.92 18.96
N ALA A 57 7.24 -8.80 17.95
CA ALA A 57 7.55 -10.21 18.14
C ALA A 57 8.97 -10.40 18.70
N SER A 58 9.96 -9.69 18.16
CA SER A 58 11.35 -9.75 18.63
C SER A 58 11.51 -9.25 20.07
N LEU A 59 10.84 -8.15 20.45
CA LEU A 59 10.87 -7.62 21.81
C LEU A 59 10.20 -8.57 22.82
N LYS A 60 9.13 -9.26 22.40
CA LYS A 60 8.46 -10.25 23.24
C LYS A 60 9.33 -11.50 23.47
N ASP A 61 10.14 -11.88 22.50
CA ASP A 61 11.10 -12.98 22.61
C ASP A 61 12.24 -12.65 23.60
N SER A 62 12.78 -11.42 23.56
CA SER A 62 13.87 -10.98 24.44
C SER A 62 13.47 -10.78 25.92
N GLY A 63 12.17 -10.68 26.24
CA GLY A 63 11.67 -10.56 27.62
C GLY A 63 11.38 -11.89 28.32
N LEU A 64 11.61 -13.02 27.64
CA LEU A 64 11.40 -14.38 28.14
C LEU A 64 12.72 -15.14 28.38
N GLN A 65 13.84 -14.43 28.41
CA GLN A 65 15.14 -14.92 28.88
C GLN A 65 15.46 -14.41 30.28
#